data_AF-A0A7I0NPV2-F1
#
_entry.id   AF-A0A7I0NPV2-F1
#
_cell.length_a   1.000
_cell.length_b   1.000
_cell.length_c   1.000
_cell.angle_alpha   90.00
_cell.angle_beta   90.00
_cell.angle_gamma   90.00
#
_symmetry.space_group_name_H-M   'P 1'
#
loop_
_entity.id
_entity.type
_entity.pdbx_description
1 polymer ?
#
loop_
_entity_poly.entity_id
_entity_poly.type
_entity_poly.pdbx_seq_one_letter_code
_entity_poly.pdbx_strand_id
1 'polypeptide(L)'
;MERHTTANHDISTWKGTEISLFREDLLFKTKGSISEKSFYSYFKKDSNKLPRIDVLHLFAQYCGYQNWNDFLSNNRPAPQQKQLNYKKWLFLLGSTGAILGTLWVFFFTPVPSNTFSFCFIDQDREERIINPPISIKVLNSKESPFDIKSDSTGCFSWTTKDDFVRFSITSPYYKDDTIYRSYTKHQQEQIQVKTDDYALMLHYYVNGKIEDWKKRRKELHKILADEATIFKILPHGVGVEMFSKDDFINTLTTPTQELKNIRIIDSKRVNGKIVMLKFKSSL
;
A
#
# COMPACT_ATOMS: atom_id res chain seq x y z
N MET A 1 28.29 9.99 -79.80
CA MET A 1 28.24 9.96 -81.28
C MET A 1 28.92 11.18 -81.88
N GLU A 2 30.23 11.30 -81.75
CA GLU A 2 30.99 12.31 -82.53
C GLU A 2 31.68 11.69 -83.75
N ARG A 3 31.66 10.36 -83.89
CA ARG A 3 32.36 9.64 -84.98
C ARG A 3 31.46 9.16 -86.12
N HIS A 4 30.14 9.19 -85.97
CA HIS A 4 29.18 8.77 -87.00
C HIS A 4 27.94 9.68 -86.95
N THR A 5 27.86 10.63 -87.88
CA THR A 5 26.99 11.83 -87.84
C THR A 5 25.64 11.67 -88.57
N THR A 6 25.13 10.46 -88.76
CA THR A 6 23.88 10.21 -89.52
C THR A 6 22.74 9.57 -88.73
N ALA A 7 22.89 9.38 -87.41
CA ALA A 7 21.86 8.76 -86.59
C ALA A 7 20.73 9.75 -86.22
N ASN A 8 19.47 9.29 -86.31
CA ASN A 8 18.29 10.06 -85.88
C ASN A 8 18.37 10.44 -84.39
N HIS A 9 17.83 11.59 -84.00
CA HIS A 9 17.87 12.07 -82.60
C HIS A 9 17.07 11.16 -81.65
N ASP A 10 16.05 10.46 -82.15
CA ASP A 10 15.27 9.52 -81.36
C ASP A 10 15.83 8.08 -81.44
N ILE A 11 16.48 7.64 -80.36
CA ILE A 11 17.08 6.31 -80.20
C ILE A 11 16.08 5.16 -80.37
N SER A 12 14.80 5.43 -80.10
CA SER A 12 13.72 4.45 -80.26
C SER A 12 13.40 4.15 -81.72
N THR A 13 13.95 4.90 -82.68
CA THR A 13 13.73 4.70 -84.13
C THR A 13 14.88 4.00 -84.83
N TRP A 14 16.03 3.81 -84.15
CA TRP A 14 17.24 3.26 -84.77
C TRP A 14 17.11 1.84 -85.31
N LYS A 15 17.73 1.56 -86.47
CA LYS A 15 17.76 0.24 -87.11
C LYS A 15 19.13 -0.43 -86.95
N GLY A 16 19.24 -1.70 -87.37
CA GLY A 16 20.40 -2.57 -87.10
C GLY A 16 21.78 -1.94 -87.39
N THR A 17 21.92 -1.14 -88.45
CA THR A 17 23.17 -0.43 -88.76
C THR A 17 23.53 0.63 -87.71
N GLU A 18 22.57 1.48 -87.31
CA GLU A 18 22.76 2.53 -86.30
C GLU A 18 23.01 1.92 -84.91
N ILE A 19 22.30 0.84 -84.58
CA ILE A 19 22.49 0.09 -83.33
C ILE A 19 23.90 -0.51 -83.29
N SER A 20 24.41 -1.03 -84.41
CA SER A 20 25.76 -1.61 -84.49
C SER A 20 26.83 -0.54 -84.29
N LEU A 21 26.70 0.61 -84.98
CA LEU A 21 27.61 1.76 -84.82
C LEU A 21 27.61 2.29 -83.37
N PHE A 22 26.43 2.39 -82.74
CA PHE A 22 26.35 2.76 -81.33
C PHE A 22 27.07 1.77 -80.42
N ARG A 23 26.92 0.46 -80.66
CA ARG A 23 27.58 -0.57 -79.84
C ARG A 23 29.11 -0.52 -80.00
N GLU A 24 29.62 -0.21 -81.18
CA GLU A 24 31.05 0.01 -81.40
C GLU A 24 31.56 1.26 -80.68
N ASP A 25 30.83 2.39 -80.75
CA ASP A 25 31.20 3.62 -80.04
C ASP A 25 31.13 3.43 -78.51
N LEU A 26 30.11 2.69 -78.02
CA LEU A 26 29.97 2.34 -76.61
C LEU A 26 31.16 1.48 -76.13
N LEU A 27 31.55 0.48 -76.92
CA LEU A 27 32.70 -0.36 -76.63
C LEU A 27 34.00 0.46 -76.61
N PHE A 28 34.17 1.37 -77.57
CA PHE A 28 35.36 2.21 -77.61
C PHE A 28 35.48 3.08 -76.35
N LYS A 29 34.38 3.68 -75.89
CA LYS A 29 34.39 4.64 -74.76
C LYS A 29 34.42 3.97 -73.39
N THR A 30 33.74 2.84 -73.22
CA THR A 30 33.55 2.23 -71.88
C THR A 30 34.29 0.89 -71.73
N LYS A 31 34.88 0.36 -72.81
CA LYS A 31 35.47 -0.99 -72.89
C LYS A 31 34.49 -2.12 -72.58
N GLY A 32 33.20 -1.84 -72.49
CA GLY A 32 32.13 -2.82 -72.33
C GLY A 32 31.18 -2.85 -73.53
N SER A 33 30.57 -4.00 -73.77
CA SER A 33 29.60 -4.16 -74.85
C SER A 33 28.26 -4.64 -74.31
N ILE A 34 27.20 -4.28 -75.02
CA ILE A 34 25.85 -4.82 -74.83
C ILE A 34 25.49 -5.68 -76.04
N SER A 35 24.63 -6.68 -75.85
CA SER A 35 24.09 -7.43 -76.98
C SER A 35 22.99 -6.64 -77.69
N GLU A 36 22.82 -6.86 -78.99
CA GLU A 36 21.75 -6.24 -79.77
C GLU A 36 20.36 -6.56 -79.18
N LYS A 37 20.16 -7.79 -78.70
CA LYS A 37 18.96 -8.19 -77.97
C LYS A 37 18.70 -7.33 -76.71
N SER A 38 19.74 -6.92 -75.99
CA SER A 38 19.60 -6.05 -74.82
C SER A 38 19.21 -4.64 -75.22
N PHE A 39 19.74 -4.13 -76.33
CA PHE A 39 19.34 -2.84 -76.89
C PHE A 39 17.84 -2.82 -77.22
N TYR A 40 17.35 -3.82 -77.97
CA TYR A 40 15.91 -3.92 -78.26
C TYR A 40 15.05 -4.09 -77.00
N SER A 41 15.56 -4.75 -75.97
CA SER A 41 14.80 -4.97 -74.73
C SER A 41 14.59 -3.70 -73.91
N TYR A 42 15.56 -2.77 -73.91
CA TYR A 42 15.52 -1.59 -73.02
C TYR A 42 15.23 -0.28 -73.74
N PHE A 43 15.53 -0.17 -75.03
CA PHE A 43 15.39 1.08 -75.80
C PHE A 43 14.26 1.05 -76.84
N LYS A 44 13.74 -0.13 -77.20
CA LYS A 44 12.71 -0.28 -78.25
C LYS A 44 11.38 -0.80 -77.75
N LYS A 45 11.37 -1.61 -76.69
CA LYS A 45 10.14 -2.05 -76.03
C LYS A 45 9.90 -1.15 -74.82
N ASP A 46 8.66 -0.70 -74.63
CA ASP A 46 8.19 -0.06 -73.39
C ASP A 46 8.23 -1.08 -72.24
N SER A 47 9.44 -1.37 -71.78
CA SER A 47 9.71 -2.32 -70.72
C SER A 47 9.79 -1.54 -69.42
N ASN A 48 8.84 -1.78 -68.51
CA ASN A 48 8.91 -1.30 -67.11
C ASN A 48 10.03 -1.98 -66.30
N LYS A 49 10.86 -2.81 -66.95
CA LYS A 49 11.94 -3.56 -66.30
C LYS A 49 13.25 -2.79 -66.43
N LEU A 50 13.78 -2.41 -65.27
CA LEU A 50 15.07 -1.71 -65.19
C LEU A 50 16.20 -2.61 -65.73
N PRO A 51 17.13 -2.06 -66.55
CA PRO A 51 18.33 -2.79 -66.94
C PRO A 51 19.13 -3.26 -65.72
N ARG A 52 19.91 -4.34 -65.91
CA ARG A 52 20.86 -4.79 -64.89
C ARG A 52 21.87 -3.68 -64.58
N ILE A 53 22.35 -3.64 -63.33
CA ILE A 53 23.25 -2.59 -62.85
C ILE A 53 24.51 -2.42 -63.71
N ASP A 54 25.07 -3.50 -64.25
CA ASP A 54 26.24 -3.45 -65.13
C ASP A 54 25.96 -2.67 -66.43
N VAL A 55 24.76 -2.83 -66.99
CA VAL A 55 24.33 -2.10 -68.20
C VAL A 55 24.13 -0.62 -67.86
N LEU A 56 23.57 -0.31 -66.69
CA LEU A 56 23.42 1.07 -66.21
C LEU A 56 24.78 1.73 -65.94
N HIS A 57 25.77 0.97 -65.43
CA HIS A 57 27.15 1.45 -65.28
C HIS A 57 27.77 1.83 -66.62
N LEU A 58 27.60 0.98 -67.65
CA LEU A 58 28.10 1.29 -69.00
C LEU A 58 27.48 2.56 -69.56
N PHE A 59 26.17 2.75 -69.41
CA PHE A 59 25.53 3.97 -69.91
C PHE A 59 25.92 5.22 -69.11
N ALA A 60 26.03 5.12 -67.78
CA ALA A 60 26.54 6.21 -66.96
C ALA A 60 27.96 6.62 -67.39
N GLN A 61 28.84 5.63 -67.64
CA GLN A 61 30.19 5.87 -68.14
C GLN A 61 30.23 6.45 -69.55
N TYR A 62 29.35 5.99 -70.45
CA TYR A 62 29.21 6.57 -71.78
C TYR A 62 28.80 8.05 -71.73
N CYS A 63 27.98 8.42 -70.74
CA CYS A 63 27.57 9.80 -70.46
C CYS A 63 28.60 10.61 -69.65
N GLY A 64 29.77 10.05 -69.31
CA GLY A 64 30.86 10.74 -68.62
C GLY A 64 30.86 10.65 -67.08
N TYR A 65 29.97 9.85 -66.49
CA TYR A 65 29.92 9.60 -65.04
C TYR A 65 30.76 8.37 -64.65
N GLN A 66 31.21 8.27 -63.40
CA GLN A 66 32.04 7.13 -62.97
C GLN A 66 31.25 5.81 -62.94
N ASN A 67 29.99 5.85 -62.50
CA ASN A 67 29.08 4.72 -62.43
C ASN A 67 27.62 5.20 -62.26
N TRP A 68 26.67 4.27 -62.13
CA TRP A 68 25.24 4.60 -62.02
C TRP A 68 24.89 5.39 -60.75
N ASN A 69 25.59 5.13 -59.64
CA ASN A 69 25.33 5.87 -58.40
C ASN A 69 25.78 7.34 -58.51
N ASP A 70 26.91 7.59 -59.18
CA ASP A 70 27.42 8.93 -59.48
C ASP A 70 26.46 9.70 -60.42
N PHE A 71 25.91 9.03 -61.43
CA PHE A 71 24.83 9.60 -62.24
C PHE A 71 23.62 9.98 -61.38
N LEU A 72 23.21 9.11 -60.46
CA LEU A 72 22.01 9.31 -59.65
C LEU A 72 22.19 10.41 -58.59
N SER A 73 23.36 10.55 -57.99
CA SER A 73 23.64 11.63 -57.03
C SER A 73 23.65 13.01 -57.70
N ASN A 74 24.16 13.11 -58.93
CA ASN A 74 24.21 14.36 -59.66
C ASN A 74 22.87 14.78 -60.28
N ASN A 75 21.94 13.84 -60.44
CA ASN A 75 20.65 14.07 -61.12
C ASN A 75 19.42 13.88 -60.23
N ARG A 76 19.57 13.57 -58.93
CA ARG A 76 18.43 13.52 -57.99
C ARG A 76 18.08 14.92 -57.47
N PRO A 77 16.80 15.34 -57.52
CA PRO A 77 16.37 16.55 -56.81
C PRO A 77 16.54 16.35 -55.30
N ALA A 78 17.06 17.36 -54.61
CA ALA A 78 17.40 17.29 -53.19
C ALA A 78 16.20 16.85 -52.32
N PRO A 79 16.41 16.00 -51.29
CA PRO A 79 15.31 15.55 -50.43
C PRO A 79 14.76 16.73 -49.62
N GLN A 80 13.45 16.99 -49.76
CA GLN A 80 12.75 17.98 -48.94
C GLN A 80 12.70 17.51 -47.48
N GLN A 81 13.44 18.16 -46.59
CA GLN A 81 13.35 17.95 -45.16
C GLN A 81 12.02 18.50 -44.63
N LYS A 82 11.11 17.62 -44.18
CA LYS A 82 9.90 18.06 -43.46
C LYS A 82 10.31 18.49 -42.05
N GLN A 83 10.28 19.80 -41.79
CA GLN A 83 10.51 20.33 -40.45
C GLN A 83 9.32 19.99 -39.55
N LEU A 84 9.50 19.05 -38.62
CA LEU A 84 8.51 18.78 -37.58
C LEU A 84 8.46 19.98 -36.63
N ASN A 85 7.26 20.50 -36.39
CA ASN A 85 7.02 21.73 -35.63
C ASN A 85 7.14 21.45 -34.10
N TYR A 86 8.39 21.31 -33.64
CA TYR A 86 8.77 20.85 -32.31
C TYR A 86 8.15 21.64 -31.15
N LYS A 87 7.83 22.93 -31.36
CA LYS A 87 7.19 23.79 -30.36
C LYS A 87 5.77 23.34 -30.00
N LYS A 88 4.99 22.83 -30.96
CA LYS A 88 3.64 22.30 -30.69
C LYS A 88 3.71 20.97 -29.92
N TRP A 89 4.71 20.15 -30.20
CA TRP A 89 4.91 18.86 -29.54
C TRP A 89 5.41 19.01 -28.10
N LEU A 90 6.31 19.96 -27.84
CA LEU A 90 6.73 20.32 -26.48
C LEU A 90 5.56 20.83 -25.63
N PHE A 91 4.65 21.61 -26.21
CA PHE A 91 3.47 22.12 -25.50
C PHE A 91 2.47 21.00 -25.16
N LEU A 92 2.24 20.07 -26.09
CA LEU A 92 1.39 18.89 -25.86
C LEU A 92 1.95 17.98 -24.77
N LEU A 93 3.24 17.65 -24.81
CA LEU A 93 3.92 16.84 -23.79
C LEU A 93 3.94 17.52 -22.41
N GLY A 94 4.13 18.84 -22.36
CA GLY A 94 4.05 19.60 -21.11
C GLY A 94 2.65 19.55 -20.49
N SER A 95 1.60 19.71 -21.30
CA SER A 95 0.22 19.69 -20.81
C SER A 95 -0.22 18.32 -20.28
N THR A 96 0.15 17.24 -20.98
CA THR A 96 -0.21 15.88 -20.56
C THR A 96 0.60 15.45 -19.33
N GLY A 97 1.87 15.84 -19.25
CA GLY A 97 2.70 15.62 -18.06
C GLY A 97 2.15 16.32 -16.82
N ALA A 98 1.63 17.54 -16.95
CA ALA A 98 1.00 18.26 -15.84
C ALA A 98 -0.30 17.60 -15.36
N ILE A 99 -1.14 17.12 -16.28
CA ILE A 99 -2.39 16.41 -15.94
C ILE A 99 -2.11 15.07 -15.27
N LEU A 100 -1.14 14.31 -15.78
CA LEU A 100 -0.73 13.04 -15.17
C LEU A 100 -0.07 13.26 -13.81
N GLY A 101 0.75 14.30 -13.67
CA GLY A 101 1.37 14.68 -12.40
C GLY A 101 0.36 15.06 -11.33
N THR A 102 -0.68 15.84 -11.67
CA THR A 102 -1.74 16.21 -10.73
C THR A 102 -2.61 15.03 -10.31
N LEU A 103 -2.96 14.15 -11.24
CA LEU A 103 -3.66 12.90 -10.92
C LEU A 103 -2.80 12.00 -10.03
N TRP A 104 -1.51 11.88 -10.32
CA TRP A 104 -0.59 11.09 -9.51
C TRP A 104 -0.50 11.62 -8.08
N VAL A 105 -0.38 12.94 -7.89
CA VAL A 105 -0.39 13.53 -6.53
C VAL A 105 -1.70 13.24 -5.79
N PHE A 106 -2.85 13.42 -6.44
CA PHE A 106 -4.15 13.20 -5.80
C PHE A 106 -4.39 11.75 -5.35
N PHE A 107 -3.94 10.76 -6.15
CA PHE A 107 -4.08 9.35 -5.80
C PHE A 107 -3.10 8.89 -4.72
N PHE A 108 -1.91 9.50 -4.64
CA PHE A 108 -0.85 9.06 -3.72
C PHE A 108 -0.78 9.86 -2.42
N THR A 109 -1.54 10.95 -2.25
CA THR A 109 -1.61 11.63 -0.94
C THR A 109 -2.32 10.75 0.09
N PRO A 110 -1.66 10.34 1.19
CA PRO A 110 -2.30 9.61 2.26
C PRO A 110 -3.39 10.47 2.90
N VAL A 111 -4.57 9.87 3.13
CA VAL A 111 -5.68 10.56 3.82
C VAL A 111 -5.21 10.88 5.24
N PRO A 112 -5.31 12.15 5.69
CA PRO A 112 -4.92 12.51 7.05
C PRO A 112 -5.76 11.73 8.06
N SER A 113 -5.09 11.23 9.10
CA SER A 113 -5.71 10.51 10.21
C SER A 113 -5.35 11.18 11.53
N ASN A 114 -6.26 11.07 12.48
CA ASN A 114 -6.13 11.59 13.82
C ASN A 114 -5.63 10.48 14.75
N THR A 115 -4.50 10.73 15.43
CA THR A 115 -3.98 9.83 16.47
C THR A 115 -4.32 10.41 17.84
N PHE A 116 -5.04 9.62 18.63
CA PHE A 116 -5.35 9.88 20.03
C PHE A 116 -4.36 9.11 20.90
N SER A 117 -3.86 9.73 21.98
CA SER A 117 -2.96 9.09 22.93
C SER A 117 -3.39 9.40 24.36
N PHE A 118 -3.64 8.34 25.14
CA PHE A 118 -4.14 8.41 26.50
C PHE A 118 -3.25 7.61 27.44
N CYS A 119 -2.98 8.14 28.63
CA CYS A 119 -2.34 7.41 29.71
C CYS A 119 -3.24 7.42 30.93
N PHE A 120 -3.40 6.26 31.57
CA PHE A 120 -4.31 6.11 32.69
C PHE A 120 -3.59 6.31 34.02
N ILE A 121 -4.18 7.13 34.88
CA ILE A 121 -3.63 7.53 36.17
C ILE A 121 -4.66 7.24 37.26
N ASP A 122 -4.22 6.65 38.36
CA ASP A 122 -5.01 6.46 39.57
C ASP A 122 -5.37 7.84 40.14
N GLN A 123 -6.67 8.13 40.28
CA GLN A 123 -7.15 9.43 40.74
C GLN A 123 -6.70 9.78 42.17
N ASP A 124 -6.50 8.78 43.03
CA ASP A 124 -6.18 8.98 44.45
C ASP A 124 -4.67 9.02 44.69
N ARG A 125 -3.91 8.25 43.90
CA ARG A 125 -2.44 8.15 44.03
C ARG A 125 -1.67 9.06 43.09
N GLU A 126 -2.32 9.55 42.05
CA GLU A 126 -1.69 10.28 40.94
C GLU A 126 -0.58 9.46 40.24
N GLU A 127 -0.65 8.13 40.34
CA GLU A 127 0.31 7.20 39.77
C GLU A 127 -0.22 6.53 38.49
N ARG A 128 0.69 6.18 37.59
CA ARG A 128 0.37 5.52 36.32
C ARG A 128 -0.08 4.07 36.52
N ILE A 129 -1.19 3.69 35.90
CA ILE A 129 -1.77 2.35 36.01
C ILE A 129 -1.12 1.40 35.01
N ILE A 130 -0.09 0.67 35.46
CA ILE A 130 0.67 -0.29 34.63
C ILE A 130 0.19 -1.73 34.84
N ASN A 131 -0.13 -2.09 36.08
CA ASN A 131 -0.52 -3.44 36.45
C ASN A 131 -1.73 -3.44 37.40
N PRO A 132 -2.84 -4.11 37.05
CA PRO A 132 -3.10 -4.80 35.78
C PRO A 132 -3.28 -3.82 34.62
N PRO A 133 -2.98 -4.22 33.37
CA PRO A 133 -3.25 -3.39 32.21
C PRO A 133 -4.75 -3.17 32.06
N ILE A 134 -5.14 -1.94 31.74
CA ILE A 134 -6.54 -1.57 31.52
C ILE A 134 -7.01 -2.18 30.21
N SER A 135 -8.19 -2.79 30.22
CA SER A 135 -8.84 -3.31 29.02
C SER A 135 -9.70 -2.21 28.40
N ILE A 136 -9.37 -1.82 27.18
CA ILE A 136 -10.01 -0.76 26.41
C ILE A 136 -10.83 -1.39 25.29
N LYS A 137 -12.09 -0.99 25.17
CA LYS A 137 -12.96 -1.36 24.07
C LYS A 137 -13.31 -0.11 23.28
N VAL A 138 -12.75 0.01 22.07
CA VAL A 138 -13.02 1.15 21.20
C VAL A 138 -14.40 0.98 20.57
N LEU A 139 -15.25 2.00 20.72
CA LEU A 139 -16.64 1.99 20.31
C LEU A 139 -16.78 2.84 19.03
N ASN A 140 -16.84 2.16 17.89
CA ASN A 140 -17.15 2.78 16.61
C ASN A 140 -18.67 2.72 16.35
N SER A 141 -19.19 3.68 15.59
CA SER A 141 -20.58 3.71 15.15
C SER A 141 -20.87 2.76 13.98
N LYS A 142 -19.87 2.41 13.17
CA LYS A 142 -20.02 1.67 11.90
C LYS A 142 -19.51 0.23 11.94
N GLU A 143 -18.76 -0.14 12.98
CA GLU A 143 -18.14 -1.45 13.11
C GLU A 143 -18.27 -1.96 14.55
N SER A 144 -18.14 -3.28 14.71
CA SER A 144 -18.13 -3.91 16.01
C SER A 144 -16.97 -3.39 16.88
N PRO A 145 -17.14 -3.32 18.22
CA PRO A 145 -16.10 -2.83 19.09
C PRO A 145 -14.80 -3.64 19.01
N PHE A 146 -13.68 -2.94 19.14
CA PHE A 146 -12.34 -3.54 19.14
C PHE A 146 -11.73 -3.53 20.55
N ASP A 147 -11.29 -4.69 21.02
CA ASP A 147 -10.69 -4.86 22.34
C ASP A 147 -9.16 -4.78 22.27
N ILE A 148 -8.58 -3.90 23.07
CA ILE A 148 -7.14 -3.70 23.23
C ILE A 148 -6.80 -3.49 24.71
N LYS A 149 -5.54 -3.67 25.09
CA LYS A 149 -5.07 -3.39 26.46
C LYS A 149 -4.10 -2.23 26.47
N SER A 150 -4.00 -1.55 27.60
CA SER A 150 -2.94 -0.57 27.81
C SER A 150 -1.57 -1.25 27.69
N ASP A 151 -0.59 -0.52 27.17
CA ASP A 151 0.78 -0.99 27.03
C ASP A 151 1.51 -1.11 28.38
N SER A 152 2.79 -1.50 28.34
CA SER A 152 3.65 -1.62 29.53
C SER A 152 3.91 -0.29 30.24
N THR A 153 3.53 0.83 29.63
CA THR A 153 3.58 2.16 30.21
C THR A 153 2.22 2.62 30.70
N GLY A 154 1.17 1.78 30.68
CA GLY A 154 -0.18 2.17 31.09
C GLY A 154 -0.85 3.16 30.13
N CYS A 155 -0.40 3.21 28.88
CA CYS A 155 -0.94 4.08 27.85
C CYS A 155 -1.62 3.31 26.72
N PHE A 156 -2.36 4.05 25.90
CA PHE A 156 -3.12 3.55 24.78
C PHE A 156 -3.10 4.59 23.66
N SER A 157 -2.91 4.14 22.41
CA SER A 157 -2.98 5.00 21.23
C SER A 157 -3.94 4.42 20.19
N TRP A 158 -4.73 5.30 19.57
CA TRP A 158 -5.70 4.94 18.55
C TRP A 158 -5.63 5.90 17.39
N THR A 159 -5.57 5.37 16.17
CA THR A 159 -5.58 6.17 14.95
C THR A 159 -6.88 5.94 14.21
N THR A 160 -7.63 7.01 13.95
CA THR A 160 -8.88 6.98 13.19
C THR A 160 -8.95 8.15 12.21
N LYS A 161 -9.84 8.05 11.21
CA LYS A 161 -10.18 9.18 10.33
C LYS A 161 -11.17 10.14 10.99
N ASP A 162 -11.87 9.69 12.02
CA ASP A 162 -12.85 10.49 12.75
C ASP A 162 -12.14 11.57 13.58
N ASP A 163 -12.85 12.66 13.84
CA ASP A 163 -12.41 13.78 14.69
C ASP A 163 -12.75 13.55 16.17
N PHE A 164 -13.24 12.38 16.53
CA PHE A 164 -13.49 11.97 17.90
C PHE A 164 -13.14 10.50 18.11
N VAL A 165 -13.00 10.12 19.39
CA VAL A 165 -12.90 8.74 19.82
C VAL A 165 -13.83 8.50 20.99
N ARG A 166 -14.50 7.35 20.98
CA ARG A 166 -15.30 6.84 22.09
C ARG A 166 -14.79 5.46 22.46
N PHE A 167 -14.53 5.22 23.73
CA PHE A 167 -14.09 3.92 24.20
C PHE A 167 -14.54 3.69 25.64
N SER A 168 -14.75 2.43 26.02
CA SER A 168 -14.99 2.04 27.40
C SER A 168 -13.75 1.38 27.99
N ILE A 169 -13.42 1.70 29.22
CA ILE A 169 -12.36 1.05 29.98
C ILE A 169 -12.94 0.11 31.02
N THR A 170 -12.23 -1.00 31.25
CA THR A 170 -12.56 -1.98 32.29
C THR A 170 -11.28 -2.47 32.95
N SER A 171 -11.34 -2.69 34.26
CA SER A 171 -10.17 -3.14 35.03
C SER A 171 -10.58 -3.89 36.30
N PRO A 172 -9.78 -4.86 36.79
CA PRO A 172 -10.08 -5.58 38.02
C PRO A 172 -10.17 -4.73 39.29
N TYR A 173 -9.49 -3.58 39.35
CA TYR A 173 -9.35 -2.77 40.58
C TYR A 173 -9.77 -1.30 40.42
N TYR A 174 -10.25 -0.94 39.23
CA TYR A 174 -10.68 0.41 38.92
C TYR A 174 -12.09 0.34 38.34
N LYS A 175 -12.85 1.42 38.53
CA LYS A 175 -14.22 1.49 38.03
C LYS A 175 -14.22 1.56 36.51
N ASP A 176 -15.19 0.88 35.92
CA ASP A 176 -15.48 1.00 34.50
C ASP A 176 -15.92 2.43 34.18
N ASP A 177 -15.50 2.93 33.01
CA ASP A 177 -15.88 4.24 32.52
C ASP A 177 -16.00 4.24 30.99
N THR A 178 -16.78 5.16 30.44
CA THR A 178 -16.88 5.39 29.00
C THR A 178 -16.42 6.80 28.68
N ILE A 179 -15.30 6.87 27.96
CA ILE A 179 -14.62 8.11 27.62
C ILE A 179 -15.02 8.52 26.21
N TYR A 180 -15.30 9.81 26.05
CA TYR A 180 -15.48 10.49 24.77
C TYR A 180 -14.52 11.66 24.69
N ARG A 181 -13.77 11.76 23.59
CA ARG A 181 -12.84 12.87 23.33
C ARG A 181 -12.89 13.30 21.87
N SER A 182 -12.98 14.60 21.66
CA SER A 182 -12.72 15.22 20.36
C SER A 182 -11.22 15.34 20.13
N TYR A 183 -10.79 15.29 18.87
CA TYR A 183 -9.40 15.37 18.47
C TYR A 183 -8.81 16.73 18.84
N THR A 184 -7.66 16.69 19.51
CA THR A 184 -6.84 17.86 19.83
C THR A 184 -5.42 17.59 19.34
N LYS A 185 -4.77 18.61 18.76
CA LYS A 185 -3.41 18.46 18.23
C LYS A 185 -2.40 18.27 19.37
N HIS A 186 -1.62 17.20 19.27
CA HIS A 186 -0.33 16.99 19.96
C HIS A 186 -0.34 16.91 21.49
N GLN A 187 -1.37 16.36 22.12
CA GLN A 187 -1.30 16.07 23.56
C GLN A 187 -1.65 14.63 23.86
N GLN A 188 -0.69 13.95 24.50
CA GLN A 188 -0.97 12.76 25.27
C GLN A 188 -1.76 13.19 26.50
N GLU A 189 -3.03 12.81 26.55
CA GLU A 189 -3.91 13.16 27.66
C GLU A 189 -3.74 12.16 28.81
N GLN A 190 -3.82 12.66 30.04
CA GLN A 190 -3.87 11.84 31.24
C GLN A 190 -5.32 11.67 31.67
N ILE A 191 -5.81 10.43 31.65
CA ILE A 191 -7.16 10.10 32.11
C ILE A 191 -7.08 9.62 33.55
N GLN A 192 -7.67 10.39 34.45
CA GLN A 192 -7.84 9.98 35.84
C GLN A 192 -8.91 8.89 35.94
N VAL A 193 -8.56 7.76 36.54
CA VAL A 193 -9.43 6.60 36.72
C VAL A 193 -9.66 6.39 38.21
N LYS A 194 -10.92 6.25 38.59
CA LYS A 194 -11.31 6.02 39.99
C LYS A 194 -11.03 4.58 40.40
N THR A 195 -10.47 4.44 41.59
CA THR A 195 -10.33 3.15 42.26
C THR A 195 -11.70 2.51 42.50
N ASP A 196 -11.76 1.19 42.40
CA ASP A 196 -12.85 0.41 42.99
C ASP A 196 -12.40 -0.03 44.38
N ASP A 197 -12.72 0.80 45.38
CA ASP A 197 -12.36 0.59 46.78
C ASP A 197 -12.68 -0.82 47.27
N TYR A 198 -13.77 -1.40 46.78
CA TYR A 198 -14.21 -2.71 47.22
C TYR A 198 -13.50 -3.84 46.51
N ALA A 199 -13.22 -3.72 45.21
CA ALA A 199 -12.39 -4.69 44.51
C ALA A 199 -10.97 -4.68 45.09
N LEU A 200 -10.45 -3.50 45.41
CA LEU A 200 -9.15 -3.34 46.07
C LEU A 200 -9.15 -3.91 47.49
N MET A 201 -10.19 -3.63 48.27
CA MET A 201 -10.35 -4.19 49.62
C MET A 201 -10.53 -5.71 49.59
N LEU A 202 -11.29 -6.24 48.64
CA LEU A 202 -11.43 -7.69 48.46
C LEU A 202 -10.08 -8.32 48.08
N HIS A 203 -9.34 -7.71 47.16
CA HIS A 203 -7.98 -8.13 46.83
C HIS A 203 -7.05 -8.11 48.05
N TYR A 204 -7.08 -7.03 48.84
CA TYR A 204 -6.32 -6.91 50.09
C TYR A 204 -6.71 -8.01 51.07
N TYR A 205 -8.00 -8.25 51.28
CA TYR A 205 -8.43 -9.29 52.20
C TYR A 205 -8.05 -10.66 51.70
N VAL A 206 -8.15 -10.96 50.41
CA VAL A 206 -7.78 -12.29 49.93
C VAL A 206 -6.27 -12.52 50.02
N ASN A 207 -5.45 -11.55 49.61
CA ASN A 207 -4.00 -11.71 49.45
C ASN A 207 -3.16 -11.24 50.64
N GLY A 208 -3.76 -10.58 51.65
CA GLY A 208 -3.08 -10.10 52.85
C GLY A 208 -2.58 -11.21 53.77
N LYS A 209 -1.53 -10.94 54.55
CA LYS A 209 -0.97 -11.87 55.54
C LYS A 209 -2.03 -12.20 56.62
N ILE A 210 -2.10 -13.47 56.99
CA ILE A 210 -3.04 -14.00 57.99
C ILE A 210 -2.47 -13.71 59.39
N GLU A 211 -2.56 -12.47 59.86
CA GLU A 211 -2.18 -12.14 61.24
C GLU A 211 -3.38 -12.27 62.20
N ASP A 212 -4.59 -11.93 61.76
CA ASP A 212 -5.82 -12.06 62.55
C ASP A 212 -7.00 -12.56 61.70
N TRP A 213 -7.18 -13.88 61.69
CA TRP A 213 -8.25 -14.54 60.94
C TRP A 213 -9.65 -14.14 61.42
N LYS A 214 -9.83 -13.80 62.71
CA LYS A 214 -11.12 -13.37 63.26
C LYS A 214 -11.50 -12.00 62.71
N LYS A 215 -10.54 -11.07 62.68
CA LYS A 215 -10.73 -9.75 62.08
C LYS A 215 -11.05 -9.85 60.59
N ARG A 216 -10.30 -10.64 59.84
CA ARG A 216 -10.55 -10.88 58.39
C ARG A 216 -11.94 -11.43 58.13
N ARG A 217 -12.37 -12.44 58.91
CA ARG A 217 -13.72 -12.99 58.84
C ARG A 217 -14.77 -11.90 59.05
N LYS A 218 -14.62 -11.10 60.11
CA LYS A 218 -15.55 -10.01 60.45
C LYS A 218 -15.66 -8.97 59.33
N GLU A 219 -14.56 -8.57 58.72
CA GLU A 219 -14.60 -7.60 57.61
C GLU A 219 -15.26 -8.19 56.36
N LEU A 220 -14.96 -9.44 56.00
CA LEU A 220 -15.64 -10.11 54.87
C LEU A 220 -17.16 -10.20 55.08
N HIS A 221 -17.62 -10.43 56.32
CA HIS A 221 -19.05 -10.44 56.64
C HIS A 221 -19.73 -9.07 56.46
N LYS A 222 -19.00 -7.95 56.62
CA LYS A 222 -19.56 -6.60 56.41
C LYS A 222 -19.77 -6.27 54.94
N ILE A 223 -18.92 -6.80 54.06
CA ILE A 223 -18.85 -6.39 52.65
C ILE A 223 -19.71 -7.28 51.74
N LEU A 224 -19.95 -8.54 52.13
CA LEU A 224 -20.81 -9.47 51.41
C LEU A 224 -22.25 -9.39 51.93
N ALA A 225 -23.22 -9.35 51.02
CA ALA A 225 -24.65 -9.48 51.36
C ALA A 225 -24.94 -10.89 51.88
N ASP A 226 -25.95 -11.05 52.73
CA ASP A 226 -26.21 -12.34 53.39
C ASP A 226 -26.66 -13.40 52.37
N GLU A 227 -27.30 -12.97 51.29
CA GLU A 227 -27.73 -13.73 50.13
C GLU A 227 -26.69 -13.80 48.99
N ALA A 228 -25.45 -13.35 49.24
CA ALA A 228 -24.45 -13.27 48.19
C ALA A 228 -24.12 -14.64 47.58
N THR A 229 -24.08 -14.71 46.25
CA THR A 229 -23.64 -15.90 45.49
C THR A 229 -22.28 -15.65 44.84
N ILE A 230 -21.30 -16.48 45.15
CA ILE A 230 -19.93 -16.33 44.67
C ILE A 230 -19.59 -17.46 43.70
N PHE A 231 -19.04 -17.13 42.53
CA PHE A 231 -18.67 -18.07 41.48
C PHE A 231 -17.15 -18.11 41.30
N LYS A 232 -16.56 -19.29 41.45
CA LYS A 232 -15.17 -19.58 41.06
C LYS A 232 -15.18 -20.21 39.68
N ILE A 233 -14.53 -19.56 38.73
CA ILE A 233 -14.34 -20.10 37.38
C ILE A 233 -13.22 -21.12 37.44
N LEU A 234 -13.54 -22.37 37.07
CA LEU A 234 -12.56 -23.44 37.01
C LEU A 234 -11.69 -23.31 35.75
N PRO A 235 -10.39 -23.67 35.82
CA PRO A 235 -9.52 -23.68 34.65
C PRO A 235 -10.03 -24.70 33.60
N HIS A 236 -9.58 -24.54 32.35
CA HIS A 236 -9.85 -25.45 31.23
C HIS A 236 -11.33 -25.67 30.86
N GLY A 237 -12.22 -24.72 31.17
CA GLY A 237 -13.62 -24.78 30.75
C GLY A 237 -14.45 -25.82 31.53
N VAL A 238 -13.95 -26.27 32.69
CA VAL A 238 -14.58 -27.31 33.52
C VAL A 238 -15.80 -26.79 34.31
N GLY A 239 -16.26 -25.58 34.03
CA GLY A 239 -17.47 -24.99 34.61
C GLY A 239 -17.20 -23.99 35.73
N VAL A 240 -18.18 -23.84 36.62
CA VAL A 240 -18.15 -22.89 37.74
C VAL A 240 -18.48 -23.60 39.03
N GLU A 241 -17.74 -23.29 40.09
CA GLU A 241 -18.04 -23.69 41.46
C GLU A 241 -18.76 -22.53 42.16
N MET A 242 -19.85 -22.81 42.86
CA MET A 242 -20.68 -21.80 43.54
C MET A 242 -20.52 -21.90 45.05
N PHE A 243 -20.37 -20.76 45.70
CA PHE A 243 -20.25 -20.63 47.14
C PHE A 243 -21.35 -19.70 47.68
N SER A 244 -21.91 -20.05 48.83
CA SER A 244 -22.61 -19.09 49.67
C SER A 244 -21.62 -18.10 50.29
N LYS A 245 -22.12 -17.01 50.88
CA LYS A 245 -21.31 -16.07 51.68
C LYS A 245 -20.44 -16.81 52.70
N ASP A 246 -21.03 -17.68 53.49
CA ASP A 246 -20.33 -18.35 54.60
C ASP A 246 -19.32 -19.37 54.09
N ASP A 247 -19.67 -20.14 53.04
CA ASP A 247 -18.74 -21.09 52.42
C ASP A 247 -17.52 -20.35 51.88
N PHE A 248 -17.72 -19.26 51.14
CA PHE A 248 -16.63 -18.46 50.60
C PHE A 248 -15.72 -17.88 51.69
N ILE A 249 -16.32 -17.30 52.75
CA ILE A 249 -15.57 -16.77 53.88
C ILE A 249 -14.79 -17.88 54.58
N ASN A 250 -15.41 -19.05 54.79
CA ASN A 250 -14.74 -20.21 55.36
C ASN A 250 -13.54 -20.60 54.50
N THR A 251 -13.72 -20.85 53.20
CA THR A 251 -12.63 -21.27 52.31
C THR A 251 -11.48 -20.25 52.28
N LEU A 252 -11.78 -18.95 52.34
CA LEU A 252 -10.75 -17.88 52.38
C LEU A 252 -10.00 -17.75 53.71
N THR A 253 -10.58 -18.26 54.79
CA THR A 253 -10.02 -18.19 56.15
C THR A 253 -9.44 -19.52 56.60
N THR A 254 -9.76 -20.62 55.92
CA THR A 254 -9.09 -21.91 56.11
C THR A 254 -7.62 -21.79 55.70
N PRO A 255 -6.67 -22.29 56.51
CA PRO A 255 -5.25 -22.27 56.18
C PRO A 255 -4.89 -23.34 55.13
N THR A 256 -5.59 -23.36 54.00
CA THR A 256 -5.28 -24.19 52.83
C THR A 256 -4.75 -23.31 51.70
N GLN A 257 -3.93 -23.87 50.79
CA GLN A 257 -3.31 -23.10 49.69
C GLN A 257 -4.27 -22.84 48.52
N GLU A 258 -5.50 -23.35 48.57
CA GLU A 258 -6.40 -23.48 47.41
C GLU A 258 -6.86 -22.12 46.82
N LEU A 259 -6.90 -21.07 47.65
CA LEU A 259 -7.42 -19.74 47.26
C LEU A 259 -6.35 -18.65 47.25
N LYS A 260 -5.07 -18.98 47.07
CA LYS A 260 -4.05 -17.95 46.85
C LYS A 260 -4.23 -17.33 45.45
N ASN A 261 -3.92 -16.03 45.34
CA ASN A 261 -3.90 -15.30 44.06
C ASN A 261 -5.27 -15.24 43.35
N ILE A 262 -6.32 -14.86 44.07
CA ILE A 262 -7.62 -14.62 43.44
C ILE A 262 -7.57 -13.39 42.54
N ARG A 263 -8.06 -13.54 41.31
CA ARG A 263 -8.38 -12.45 40.39
C ARG A 263 -9.88 -12.35 40.22
N ILE A 264 -10.43 -11.19 40.58
CA ILE A 264 -11.84 -10.86 40.39
C ILE A 264 -12.10 -10.67 38.88
N ILE A 265 -13.24 -11.16 38.42
CA ILE A 265 -13.68 -11.11 37.02
C ILE A 265 -14.91 -10.22 36.89
N ASP A 266 -15.87 -10.33 37.82
CA ASP A 266 -17.13 -9.61 37.79
C ASP A 266 -17.67 -9.46 39.22
N SER A 267 -18.43 -8.41 39.51
CA SER A 267 -19.02 -8.14 40.82
C SER A 267 -20.28 -7.29 40.68
N LYS A 268 -21.35 -7.63 41.41
CA LYS A 268 -22.59 -6.85 41.49
C LYS A 268 -22.90 -6.48 42.92
N ARG A 269 -23.48 -5.29 43.09
CA ARG A 269 -23.75 -4.69 44.39
C ARG A 269 -25.17 -4.20 44.52
N VAL A 270 -25.68 -4.27 45.75
CA VAL A 270 -26.93 -3.64 46.17
C VAL A 270 -26.69 -3.06 47.57
N ASN A 271 -27.04 -1.79 47.79
CA ASN A 271 -26.91 -1.12 49.09
C ASN A 271 -25.50 -1.21 49.71
N GLY A 272 -24.46 -1.05 48.90
CA GLY A 272 -23.05 -1.09 49.34
C GLY A 272 -22.45 -2.48 49.58
N LYS A 273 -23.28 -3.53 49.62
CA LYS A 273 -22.84 -4.93 49.79
C LYS A 273 -22.73 -5.65 48.45
N ILE A 274 -21.80 -6.61 48.36
CA ILE A 274 -21.64 -7.49 47.19
C ILE A 274 -22.70 -8.58 47.26
N VAL A 275 -23.55 -8.66 46.23
CA VAL A 275 -24.59 -9.71 46.09
C VAL A 275 -24.18 -10.82 45.12
N MET A 276 -23.22 -10.55 44.24
CA MET A 276 -22.65 -11.54 43.34
C MET A 276 -21.18 -11.22 43.09
N LEU A 277 -20.33 -12.24 43.12
CA LEU A 277 -18.90 -12.13 42.83
C LEU A 277 -18.48 -13.26 41.90
N LYS A 278 -17.73 -12.98 40.83
CA LYS A 278 -17.07 -14.00 40.00
C LYS A 278 -15.57 -13.81 40.06
N PHE A 279 -14.83 -14.89 40.26
CA PHE A 279 -13.39 -14.85 40.35
C PHE A 279 -12.73 -16.10 39.76
N LYS A 280 -11.42 -16.04 39.53
CA LYS A 280 -10.56 -17.18 39.26
C LYS A 280 -9.39 -17.20 40.23
N SER A 281 -8.95 -18.36 40.69
CA SER A 281 -7.65 -18.51 41.36
C SER A 281 -6.63 -19.08 40.39
N SER A 282 -5.40 -18.62 40.48
CA SER A 282 -4.26 -19.31 39.87
C SER A 282 -3.67 -20.25 40.92
N LEU A 283 -3.87 -21.55 40.73
CA LEU A 283 -3.04 -22.57 41.38
C LEU A 283 -1.58 -22.40 40.97
#